data_AF-A0A7C1BW01-F1
#
_entry.id   AF-A0A7C1BW01-F1
#
_cell.length_a   1.000
_cell.length_b   1.000
_cell.length_c   1.000
_cell.angle_alpha   90.00
_cell.angle_beta   90.00
_cell.angle_gamma   90.00
#
_symmetry.space_group_name_H-M   'P 1'
#
loop_
_entity.id
_entity.type
_entity.pdbx_description
1 polymer ?
#
loop_
_entity_poly.entity_id
_entity_poly.type
_entity_poly.pdbx_seq_one_letter_code
_entity_poly.pdbx_strand_id
1 'polypeptide(L)'
;MSKVVVLEGKEYHKDILKEKIERALDNYFSIFDAVSTQDKILLKPNLLMGAPLSEAITTHPVVIEATGQIFKERGLRSISLTILEDL
;
A
#
# COMPACT_ATOMS: atom_id res chain seq x y z
N MET A 1 6.00 -7.50 -18.45
CA MET A 1 5.51 -6.11 -18.32
C MET A 1 5.01 -5.91 -16.91
N SER A 2 5.39 -4.82 -16.24
CA SER A 2 4.81 -4.44 -14.95
C SER A 2 3.40 -3.86 -15.17
N LYS A 3 2.46 -4.21 -14.30
CA LYS A 3 1.09 -3.65 -14.30
C LYS A 3 1.05 -2.49 -13.31
N VAL A 4 0.54 -1.34 -13.75
CA VAL A 4 0.46 -0.12 -12.94
C VAL A 4 -0.98 0.40 -12.97
N VAL A 5 -1.49 0.83 -11.81
CA VAL A 5 -2.80 1.47 -11.67
C VAL A 5 -2.59 2.86 -11.08
N VAL A 6 -3.20 3.86 -11.70
CA VAL A 6 -3.17 5.26 -11.22
C VAL A 6 -4.55 5.60 -10.67
N LEU A 7 -4.59 6.07 -9.43
CA LEU A 7 -5.82 6.45 -8.73
C LEU A 7 -5.72 7.92 -8.33
N GLU A 8 -6.78 8.68 -8.58
CA GLU A 8 -6.86 10.06 -8.09
C GLU A 8 -7.14 10.06 -6.57
N GLY A 9 -6.25 10.69 -5.79
CA GLY A 9 -6.39 10.88 -4.35
C GLY A 9 -6.47 12.37 -4.00
N LYS A 10 -7.64 12.99 -4.22
CA LYS A 10 -7.85 14.43 -3.94
C LYS A 10 -7.55 14.81 -2.50
N GLU A 11 -7.80 13.89 -1.57
CA GLU A 11 -7.56 14.06 -0.14
C GLU A 11 -6.98 12.77 0.44
N TYR A 12 -6.08 12.88 1.42
CA TYR A 12 -5.52 11.75 2.14
C TYR A 12 -6.46 11.25 3.26
N HIS A 13 -7.75 11.10 2.94
CA HIS A 13 -8.73 10.52 3.85
C HIS A 13 -8.68 8.99 3.79
N LYS A 14 -8.41 8.37 4.94
CA LYS A 14 -8.12 6.94 5.03
C LYS A 14 -9.19 6.06 4.40
N ASP A 15 -10.46 6.28 4.72
CA ASP A 15 -11.54 5.41 4.23
C ASP A 15 -11.73 5.50 2.71
N ILE A 16 -11.59 6.70 2.15
CA ILE A 16 -11.70 6.95 0.71
C ILE A 16 -10.53 6.28 -0.03
N LEU A 17 -9.32 6.42 0.50
CA LEU A 17 -8.14 5.79 -0.09
C LEU A 17 -8.21 4.27 0.03
N LYS A 18 -8.63 3.74 1.18
CA LYS A 18 -8.78 2.29 1.40
C LYS A 18 -9.74 1.69 0.38
N GLU A 19 -10.93 2.26 0.20
CA GLU A 19 -11.92 1.77 -0.77
C GLU A 19 -11.35 1.75 -2.20
N LYS A 20 -10.66 2.83 -2.60
CA LYS A 20 -10.04 2.94 -3.93
C LYS A 20 -8.91 1.92 -4.13
N ILE A 21 -8.04 1.76 -3.15
CA ILE A 21 -6.93 0.81 -3.19
C ILE A 21 -7.47 -0.63 -3.23
N GLU A 22 -8.44 -0.96 -2.39
CA GLU A 22 -9.05 -2.30 -2.36
C GLU A 22 -9.68 -2.65 -3.71
N ARG A 23 -10.49 -1.75 -4.27
CA ARG A 23 -11.06 -1.95 -5.62
C ARG A 23 -10.00 -2.12 -6.69
N ALA A 24 -8.90 -1.37 -6.61
CA ALA A 24 -7.81 -1.50 -7.57
C ALA A 24 -7.12 -2.86 -7.45
N LEU A 25 -6.88 -3.33 -6.23
CA LEU A 25 -6.33 -4.65 -5.97
C LEU A 25 -7.24 -5.73 -6.53
N ASP A 26 -8.52 -5.74 -6.18
CA ASP A 26 -9.47 -6.78 -6.61
C ASP A 26 -9.71 -6.82 -8.12
N ASN A 27 -9.80 -5.65 -8.78
CA ASN A 27 -10.15 -5.59 -10.20
C ASN A 27 -8.94 -5.80 -11.14
N TYR A 28 -7.74 -5.43 -10.70
CA TYR A 28 -6.57 -5.41 -11.58
C TYR A 28 -5.46 -6.37 -11.17
N PHE A 29 -5.48 -6.95 -9.97
CA PHE A 29 -4.43 -7.84 -9.50
C PHE A 29 -5.02 -9.11 -8.87
N SER A 30 -4.37 -10.25 -9.09
CA SER A 30 -4.74 -11.52 -8.45
C SER A 30 -3.88 -11.80 -7.21
N ILE A 31 -3.52 -10.75 -6.46
CA ILE A 31 -2.56 -10.86 -5.34
C ILE A 31 -3.11 -11.81 -4.28
N PHE A 32 -4.38 -11.67 -3.90
CA PHE A 32 -5.00 -12.48 -2.84
C PHE A 32 -5.24 -13.94 -3.24
N ASP A 33 -5.28 -14.25 -4.54
CA ASP A 33 -5.34 -15.63 -5.03
C ASP A 33 -3.95 -16.29 -5.03
N ALA A 34 -2.89 -15.47 -5.08
CA ALA A 34 -1.51 -15.92 -5.22
C ALA A 34 -0.75 -16.04 -3.89
N VAL A 35 -1.32 -15.56 -2.77
CA VAL A 35 -0.68 -15.57 -1.44
C VAL A 35 -1.49 -16.39 -0.44
N SER A 36 -0.79 -17.07 0.46
CA SER A 36 -1.36 -17.77 1.60
C SER A 36 -1.45 -16.87 2.83
N THR A 37 -2.41 -17.14 3.72
CA THR A 37 -2.53 -16.44 5.02
C THR A 37 -1.31 -16.62 5.93
N GLN A 38 -0.47 -17.62 5.65
CA GLN A 38 0.78 -17.89 6.37
C GLN A 38 2.00 -17.18 5.77
N ASP A 39 1.85 -16.58 4.58
CA ASP A 39 2.97 -15.91 3.92
C ASP A 39 3.37 -14.64 4.66
N LYS A 40 4.66 -14.33 4.59
CA LYS A 40 5.22 -13.08 5.10
C LYS A 40 5.14 -12.04 4.00
N ILE A 41 4.36 -11.00 4.23
CA ILE A 41 4.19 -9.90 3.28
C ILE A 41 5.08 -8.74 3.68
N LEU A 42 5.81 -8.20 2.71
CA LEU A 42 6.59 -6.97 2.86
C LEU A 42 5.92 -5.84 2.09
N LEU A 43 5.47 -4.81 2.80
CA LEU A 43 5.11 -3.55 2.18
C LEU A 43 6.39 -2.74 1.97
N LYS A 44 6.67 -2.38 0.71
CA LYS A 44 7.86 -1.64 0.30
C LYS A 44 7.46 -0.27 -0.28
N PRO A 45 7.00 0.69 0.54
CA PRO A 45 6.77 2.04 0.06
C PRO A 45 8.06 2.64 -0.47
N ASN A 46 7.94 3.54 -1.45
CA ASN A 46 9.05 4.38 -1.87
C ASN A 46 9.07 5.60 -0.96
N LEU A 47 9.97 5.58 0.03
CA LEU A 47 10.23 6.66 0.97
C LEU A 47 11.69 7.09 0.73
N LEU A 48 11.89 7.92 -0.30
CA LEU A 48 13.20 8.29 -0.82
C LEU A 48 14.04 9.10 0.19
N MET A 49 13.39 9.95 0.98
CA MET A 49 14.04 10.74 2.01
C MET A 49 13.02 11.20 3.06
N GLY A 50 13.46 11.55 4.26
CA GLY A 50 12.59 12.23 5.22
C GLY A 50 12.20 13.61 4.68
N ALA A 51 10.91 13.82 4.43
CA ALA A 51 10.37 15.11 3.98
C ALA A 51 9.07 15.45 4.73
N PRO A 52 8.77 16.73 4.97
CA PRO A 52 7.49 17.17 5.50
C PRO A 52 6.30 16.65 4.67
N LEU A 53 5.20 16.28 5.32
CA LEU A 53 3.97 15.81 4.65
C LEU A 53 3.42 16.84 3.65
N SER A 54 3.62 18.14 3.93
CA SER A 54 3.18 19.24 3.08
C SER A 54 3.83 19.26 1.70
N GLU A 55 4.99 18.63 1.54
CA GLU A 55 5.72 18.62 0.28
C GLU A 55 5.24 17.49 -0.66
N ALA A 56 4.47 16.52 -0.16
CA ALA A 56 3.97 15.37 -0.92
C ALA A 56 5.07 14.59 -1.69
N ILE A 57 6.31 14.70 -1.25
CA ILE A 57 7.48 14.04 -1.87
C ILE A 57 7.55 12.56 -1.47
N THR A 58 7.05 12.23 -0.28
CA THR A 58 7.06 10.87 0.27
C THR A 58 5.68 10.23 0.19
N THR A 59 5.67 8.90 0.17
CA THR A 59 4.43 8.13 0.29
C THR A 59 3.71 8.54 1.58
N HIS A 60 2.51 9.11 1.47
CA HIS A 60 1.74 9.54 2.62
C HIS A 60 1.42 8.34 3.55
N PRO A 61 1.65 8.43 4.88
CA PRO A 61 1.48 7.29 5.79
C PRO A 61 0.11 6.60 5.72
N VAL A 62 -0.95 7.37 5.49
CA VAL A 62 -2.32 6.86 5.30
C VAL A 62 -2.42 5.82 4.17
N VAL A 63 -1.63 5.94 3.10
CA VAL A 63 -1.61 4.95 2.01
C VAL A 63 -1.07 3.61 2.51
N ILE A 64 0.00 3.65 3.30
CA ILE A 64 0.60 2.46 3.91
C ILE A 64 -0.37 1.84 4.91
N GLU A 65 -1.00 2.67 5.75
CA GLU A 65 -1.97 2.23 6.75
C GLU A 65 -3.19 1.55 6.09
N ALA A 66 -3.80 2.20 5.09
CA ALA A 66 -4.95 1.67 4.36
C ALA A 66 -4.61 0.34 3.69
N THR A 67 -3.45 0.25 3.05
CA THR A 67 -2.98 -0.98 2.40
C THR A 67 -2.77 -2.10 3.44
N GLY A 68 -2.07 -1.81 4.53
CA GLY A 68 -1.85 -2.78 5.60
C GLY A 68 -3.15 -3.27 6.23
N GLN A 69 -4.14 -2.38 6.40
CA GLN A 69 -5.45 -2.75 6.91
C GLN A 69 -6.20 -3.71 5.98
N ILE A 70 -6.23 -3.45 4.67
CA ILE A 70 -6.85 -4.35 3.67
C ILE A 70 -6.25 -5.75 3.79
N PHE A 71 -4.92 -5.85 3.87
CA PHE A 71 -4.23 -7.13 3.92
C PHE A 71 -4.56 -7.90 5.21
N LYS A 72 -4.63 -7.20 6.36
CA LYS A 72 -5.07 -7.79 7.63
C LYS A 72 -6.51 -8.30 7.56
N GLU A 73 -7.42 -7.53 6.96
CA GLU A 73 -8.83 -7.92 6.78
C GLU A 73 -8.98 -9.14 5.86
N ARG A 74 -8.06 -9.32 4.90
CA ARG A 74 -7.94 -10.53 4.06
C ARG A 74 -7.26 -11.72 4.76
N GLY A 75 -6.90 -11.59 6.04
CA GLY A 75 -6.34 -12.67 6.85
C GLY A 75 -4.82 -12.81 6.80
N LEU A 76 -4.10 -11.87 6.19
CA LEU A 76 -2.63 -11.86 6.16
C LEU A 76 -2.10 -11.31 7.49
N ARG A 77 -1.44 -12.16 8.27
CA ARG A 77 -1.07 -11.85 9.66
C ARG A 77 0.34 -11.32 9.83
N SER A 78 1.26 -11.74 8.96
CA SER A 78 2.67 -11.37 9.04
C SER A 78 2.99 -10.30 8.00
N ILE A 79 2.75 -9.04 8.35
CA ILE A 79 3.01 -7.89 7.48
C ILE A 79 4.15 -7.07 8.06
N SER A 80 5.22 -6.90 7.29
CA SER A 80 6.37 -6.06 7.62
C SER A 80 6.42 -4.84 6.71
N LEU A 81 7.03 -3.77 7.19
CA LEU A 81 7.28 -2.54 6.44
C LEU A 81 8.79 -2.36 6.32
N THR A 82 9.29 -2.06 5.12
CA THR A 82 10.68 -1.63 4.94
C THR A 82 10.74 -0.28 4.25
N ILE A 83 11.76 0.48 4.59
CA ILE A 83 12.13 1.74 3.97
C ILE A 83 13.39 1.42 3.18
N LEU A 84 13.40 1.68 1.88
CA LEU A 84 14.64 1.64 1.13
C LEU A 84 15.47 2.85 1.57
N GLU A 85 16.55 2.59 2.29
CA GLU A 85 17.66 3.54 2.35
C GLU A 85 18.42 3.39 1.04
N ASP A 86 18.52 4.47 0.27
CA ASP A 86 19.36 4.48 -0.92
C ASP A 86 20.81 4.18 -0.49
N LEU A 87 21.36 3.06 -0.98
CA LEU A 87 22.78 2.72 -0.92
C LEU A 87 23.60 3.65 -1.81
#